data_AF-A0A8H6E1E1-F1
#
_entry.id   AF-A0A8H6E1E1-F1
#
_cell.length_a   1.000
_cell.length_b   1.000
_cell.length_c   1.000
_cell.angle_alpha   90.00
_cell.angle_beta   90.00
_cell.angle_gamma   90.00
#
_symmetry.space_group_name_H-M   'P 1'
#
loop_
_entity.id
_entity.type
_entity.pdbx_description
1 polymer ?
#
loop_
_entity_poly.entity_id
_entity_poly.type
_entity_poly.pdbx_seq_one_letter_code
_entity_poly.pdbx_strand_id
1 'polypeptide(L)'
;MSTTDPVLSDLCTICHIQPPKYRCPRCSTRTCSLPCSRRHKLWSQCSGVRDPAAYLKRSELATESAFDRDFNFITGIERTLERAERDAENRGISVQSGLSGRGVDLSVVGLDEEIDTSTGEE
;
A
#
# COMPACT_ATOMS: atom_id res chain seq x y z
N MET A 1 23.77 -36.70 22.41
CA MET A 1 23.40 -35.55 21.58
C MET A 1 21.94 -35.32 21.79
N SER A 2 21.57 -34.25 22.50
CA SER A 2 20.19 -33.98 22.90
C SER A 2 19.34 -33.69 21.67
N THR A 3 18.50 -34.62 21.26
CA THR A 3 17.49 -34.39 20.23
C THR A 3 16.35 -33.62 20.89
N THR A 4 16.48 -32.30 20.91
CA THR A 4 15.37 -31.41 21.23
C THR A 4 14.39 -31.49 20.06
N ASP A 5 13.26 -32.16 20.26
CA ASP A 5 12.17 -32.15 19.28
C ASP A 5 11.79 -30.70 18.96
N PRO A 6 11.71 -30.33 17.67
CA PRO A 6 11.37 -28.96 17.29
C PRO A 6 9.96 -28.66 17.78
N VAL A 7 9.85 -27.66 18.65
CA VAL A 7 8.55 -27.16 19.11
C VAL A 7 7.78 -26.66 17.88
N LEU A 8 6.46 -26.87 17.84
CA LEU A 8 5.63 -26.45 16.69
C LEU A 8 5.78 -24.94 16.36
N SER A 9 6.20 -24.13 17.32
CA SER A 9 6.52 -22.72 17.13
C SER A 9 7.73 -22.46 16.23
N ASP A 10 8.62 -23.43 16.01
CA ASP A 10 9.84 -23.23 15.21
C ASP A 10 9.69 -23.72 13.77
N LEU A 11 8.52 -24.29 13.45
CA LEU A 11 8.18 -24.79 12.14
C LEU A 11 7.30 -23.78 11.38
N CYS A 12 7.22 -23.98 10.08
CA CYS A 12 6.31 -23.24 9.20
C CYS A 12 4.88 -23.34 9.75
N THR A 13 4.20 -22.20 9.92
CA THR A 13 2.84 -22.16 10.51
C THR A 13 1.75 -22.75 9.60
N ILE A 14 2.12 -23.15 8.38
CA ILE A 14 1.21 -23.65 7.37
C ILE A 14 1.35 -25.15 7.18
N CYS A 15 2.58 -25.65 7.06
CA CYS A 15 2.83 -27.08 6.85
C CYS A 15 3.35 -27.80 8.09
N HIS A 16 3.92 -27.10 9.07
CA HIS A 16 4.51 -27.67 10.29
C HIS A 16 5.54 -28.79 10.04
N ILE A 17 6.21 -28.79 8.89
CA ILE A 17 7.22 -29.81 8.51
C ILE A 17 8.63 -29.21 8.50
N GLN A 18 8.78 -28.04 7.90
CA GLN A 18 10.09 -27.40 7.69
C GLN A 18 10.21 -26.11 8.50
N PRO A 19 11.44 -25.72 8.90
CA PRO A 19 11.66 -24.42 9.50
C PRO A 19 11.28 -23.29 8.51
N PRO A 20 10.70 -22.19 9.01
CA PRO A 20 10.30 -21.08 8.15
C PRO A 20 11.51 -20.33 7.61
N LYS A 21 11.41 -19.91 6.34
CA LYS A 21 12.46 -19.14 5.63
C LYS A 21 12.02 -17.71 5.35
N TYR A 22 10.71 -17.47 5.30
CA TYR A 22 10.10 -16.21 4.92
C TYR A 22 9.12 -15.74 5.99
N ARG A 23 8.90 -14.42 6.05
CA ARG A 23 7.93 -13.78 6.94
C ARG A 23 7.01 -12.87 6.14
N CYS A 24 5.70 -12.98 6.34
CA CYS A 24 4.74 -12.11 5.67
C CYS A 24 4.86 -10.66 6.17
N PRO A 25 4.97 -9.65 5.29
CA PRO A 25 5.14 -8.26 5.71
C PRO A 25 3.87 -7.61 6.29
N ARG A 26 2.69 -8.21 6.10
CA ARG A 26 1.43 -7.72 6.66
C ARG A 26 1.18 -8.27 8.06
N CYS A 27 1.10 -9.59 8.17
CA CYS A 27 0.65 -10.30 9.38
C CYS A 27 1.78 -11.05 10.09
N SER A 28 3.02 -10.95 9.63
CA SER A 28 4.19 -11.56 10.27
C SER A 28 4.19 -13.11 10.32
N THR A 29 3.26 -13.77 9.61
CA THR A 29 3.19 -15.23 9.48
C THR A 29 4.48 -15.80 8.89
N ARG A 30 5.00 -16.87 9.52
CA ARG A 30 6.28 -17.50 9.16
C ARG A 30 6.04 -18.70 8.25
N THR A 31 6.66 -18.70 7.07
CA THR A 31 6.45 -19.72 6.03
C THR A 31 7.77 -20.26 5.49
N CYS A 32 7.83 -21.55 5.16
CA CYS A 32 9.06 -22.18 4.63
C CYS A 32 9.26 -22.00 3.12
N SER A 33 8.19 -21.73 2.36
CA SER A 33 8.22 -21.74 0.90
C SER A 33 7.11 -20.89 0.28
N LEU A 34 7.23 -20.60 -1.02
CA LEU A 34 6.22 -19.85 -1.79
C LEU A 34 4.81 -20.50 -1.76
N PRO A 35 4.65 -21.82 -1.86
CA PRO A 35 3.33 -22.45 -1.69
C PRO A 35 2.70 -22.16 -0.32
N CYS A 36 3.50 -22.22 0.75
CA CYS A 36 3.03 -21.88 2.10
C CYS A 36 2.71 -20.39 2.23
N SER A 37 3.49 -19.53 1.59
CA SER A 37 3.24 -18.09 1.58
C SER A 37 1.96 -17.73 0.82
N ARG A 38 1.65 -18.41 -0.29
CA ARG A 38 0.38 -18.23 -1.01
C ARG A 38 -0.81 -18.81 -0.24
N ARG A 39 -0.65 -19.98 0.36
CA ARG A 39 -1.71 -20.65 1.12
C ARG A 39 -2.17 -19.83 2.33
N HIS A 40 -1.25 -19.24 3.10
CA HIS A 40 -1.66 -18.39 4.22
C HIS A 40 -2.43 -17.14 3.75
N LYS A 41 -2.04 -16.54 2.62
CA LYS A 41 -2.73 -15.37 2.07
C LYS A 41 -4.18 -15.68 1.75
N LEU A 42 -4.41 -16.86 1.15
CA LEU A 42 -5.75 -17.32 0.82
C LEU A 42 -6.58 -17.62 2.08
N TRP A 43 -6.06 -18.42 3.01
CA TRP A 43 -6.82 -18.89 4.18
C TRP A 43 -7.09 -17.79 5.20
N SER A 44 -6.11 -16.91 5.42
CA SER A 44 -6.22 -15.80 6.37
C SER A 44 -6.71 -14.50 5.72
N GLN A 45 -7.15 -14.54 4.45
CA GLN A 45 -7.56 -13.37 3.67
C GLN A 45 -6.54 -12.21 3.77
N CYS A 46 -5.25 -12.55 3.72
CA CYS A 46 -4.17 -11.60 3.91
C CYS A 46 -3.67 -11.10 2.56
N SER A 47 -3.70 -9.77 2.35
CA SER A 47 -3.16 -9.12 1.14
C SER A 47 -1.66 -9.42 0.95
N GLY A 48 -0.95 -9.62 2.06
CA GLY A 48 0.51 -9.76 2.07
C GLY A 48 1.25 -8.48 1.68
N VAL A 49 0.57 -7.33 1.71
CA VAL A 49 1.12 -6.00 1.51
C VAL A 49 1.17 -5.29 2.85
N ARG A 50 2.30 -4.68 3.20
CA ARG A 50 2.41 -3.89 4.43
C ARG A 50 1.47 -2.71 4.35
N ASP A 51 0.75 -2.42 5.43
CA ASP A 51 -0.10 -1.24 5.54
C ASP A 51 0.76 -0.02 5.90
N PRO A 52 0.90 0.96 4.98
CA PRO A 52 1.70 2.15 5.22
C PRO A 52 1.06 3.09 6.25
N ALA A 53 -0.28 3.07 6.36
CA ALA A 53 -1.06 3.98 7.20
C ALA A 53 -1.45 3.35 8.55
N ALA A 54 -0.80 2.23 8.94
CA ALA A 54 -1.06 1.60 10.22
C ALA A 54 -0.77 2.57 11.37
N TYR A 55 -1.73 2.67 12.31
CA TYR A 55 -1.60 3.58 13.45
C TYR A 55 -0.35 3.28 14.28
N LEU A 56 0.41 4.33 14.59
CA LEU A 56 1.54 4.30 15.51
C LEU A 56 1.33 5.33 16.61
N LYS A 57 1.75 4.96 17.82
CA LYS A 57 1.76 5.90 18.95
C LYS A 57 2.77 7.00 18.68
N ARG A 58 2.55 8.21 19.23
CA ARG A 58 3.46 9.35 19.05
C ARG A 58 4.92 9.03 19.40
N SER A 59 5.15 8.24 20.45
CA SER A 59 6.49 7.79 20.85
C SER A 59 7.17 6.89 19.82
N GLU A 60 6.40 6.09 19.08
CA GLU A 60 6.91 5.18 18.03
C GLU A 60 7.05 5.90 16.69
N LEU A 61 6.28 6.96 16.46
CA LEU A 61 6.37 7.80 15.27
C LEU A 61 7.61 8.71 15.30
N ALA A 62 8.02 9.17 16.48
CA ALA A 62 9.23 9.98 16.67
C ALA A 62 10.53 9.14 16.63
N THR A 63 10.63 8.21 15.69
CA THR A 63 11.81 7.38 15.44
C THR A 63 12.23 7.51 13.98
N GLU A 64 13.54 7.51 13.70
CA GLU A 64 14.08 7.62 12.33
C GLU A 64 13.49 6.57 11.38
N SER A 65 13.35 5.32 11.84
CA SER A 65 12.75 4.24 11.05
C SER A 65 11.29 4.49 10.65
N ALA A 66 10.56 5.30 11.42
CA ALA A 66 9.19 5.67 11.10
C ALA A 66 9.15 6.76 10.02
N PHE A 67 10.09 7.71 10.09
CA PHE A 67 10.27 8.72 9.05
C PHE A 67 10.67 8.10 7.71
N ASP A 68 11.63 7.16 7.72
CA ASP A 68 12.06 6.45 6.51
C ASP A 68 10.90 5.70 5.84
N ARG A 69 10.03 5.09 6.64
CA ARG A 69 8.84 4.39 6.12
C ARG A 69 7.92 5.36 5.38
N ASP A 70 7.65 6.52 5.96
CA ASP A 70 6.72 7.50 5.41
C ASP A 70 7.32 8.17 4.16
N PHE A 71 8.63 8.48 4.19
CA PHE A 71 9.38 8.95 3.03
C PHE A 71 9.31 7.95 1.86
N ASN A 72 9.66 6.68 2.12
CA ASN A 72 9.60 5.63 1.10
C ASN A 72 8.19 5.44 0.53
N PHE A 73 7.15 5.63 1.35
CA PHE A 73 5.77 5.56 0.91
C PHE A 73 5.43 6.71 -0.06
N ILE A 74 5.69 7.96 0.33
CA ILE A 74 5.39 9.15 -0.49
C ILE A 74 6.17 9.11 -1.81
N THR A 75 7.48 8.89 -1.76
CA THR A 75 8.32 8.79 -2.96
C THR A 75 7.94 7.59 -3.83
N GLY A 76 7.41 6.52 -3.22
CA GLY A 76 6.85 5.38 -3.96
C GLY A 76 5.59 5.74 -4.75
N ILE A 77 4.72 6.59 -4.20
CA ILE A 77 3.53 7.08 -4.88
C ILE A 77 3.92 7.98 -6.06
N GLU A 78 4.81 8.95 -5.84
CA GLU A 78 5.29 9.87 -6.88
C GLU A 78 5.85 9.10 -8.08
N ARG A 79 6.74 8.15 -7.83
CA ARG A 79 7.32 7.29 -8.87
C ARG A 79 6.26 6.47 -9.63
N THR A 80 5.22 6.04 -8.92
CA THR A 80 4.12 5.28 -9.52
C THR A 80 3.28 6.17 -10.43
N LEU A 81 3.02 7.41 -10.01
CA LEU A 81 2.32 8.42 -10.79
C LEU A 81 3.09 8.74 -12.07
N GLU A 82 4.38 9.07 -11.96
CA GLU A 82 5.23 9.35 -13.12
C GLU A 82 5.27 8.17 -14.11
N ARG A 83 5.27 6.93 -13.61
CA ARG A 83 5.24 5.74 -14.45
C ARG A 83 3.89 5.59 -15.17
N ALA A 84 2.79 5.88 -14.49
CA ALA A 84 1.46 5.84 -15.07
C ALA A 84 1.26 6.93 -16.12
N GLU A 85 1.76 8.14 -15.87
CA GLU A 85 1.74 9.26 -16.83
C GLU A 85 2.47 8.89 -18.12
N ARG A 86 3.72 8.40 -18.00
CA ARG A 86 4.48 7.92 -19.17
C ARG A 86 3.81 6.77 -19.92
N ASP A 87 3.14 5.84 -19.21
CA ASP A 87 2.40 4.74 -19.85
C ASP A 87 1.14 5.24 -20.58
N ALA A 88 0.45 6.26 -20.03
CA ALA A 88 -0.69 6.90 -20.67
C ALA A 88 -0.27 7.68 -21.93
N GLU A 89 0.80 8.46 -21.86
CA GLU A 89 1.39 9.16 -23.01
C GLU A 89 1.78 8.18 -24.12
N ASN A 90 2.46 7.08 -23.76
CA ASN A 90 2.83 6.04 -24.72
C ASN A 90 1.63 5.36 -25.39
N ARG A 91 0.46 5.38 -24.74
CA ARG A 91 -0.82 4.88 -25.30
C ARG A 91 -1.63 5.97 -26.01
N GLY A 92 -1.14 7.20 -26.07
CA GLY A 92 -1.82 8.35 -26.67
C GLY A 92 -3.00 8.88 -25.84
N ILE A 93 -3.04 8.57 -24.54
CA ILE A 93 -4.09 9.03 -23.62
C ILE A 93 -3.59 10.30 -22.93
N SER A 94 -4.23 11.44 -23.20
CA SER A 94 -3.90 12.71 -22.54
C SER A 94 -4.44 12.72 -21.11
N VAL A 95 -3.56 12.58 -20.12
CA VAL A 95 -3.86 12.79 -18.70
C VAL A 95 -3.52 14.24 -18.36
N GLN A 96 -4.54 15.10 -18.22
CA GLN A 96 -4.32 16.47 -17.76
C GLN A 96 -3.81 16.45 -16.32
N SER A 97 -2.53 16.79 -16.13
CA SER A 97 -1.74 16.66 -14.90
C SER A 97 -2.18 17.61 -13.74
N GLY A 98 -3.44 18.05 -13.70
CA GLY A 98 -3.93 19.04 -12.72
C GLY A 98 -5.33 18.80 -12.15
N LEU A 99 -6.11 17.83 -12.66
CA LEU A 99 -7.51 17.64 -12.25
C LEU A 99 -7.75 16.39 -11.38
N SER A 100 -6.73 15.55 -11.18
CA SER A 100 -6.90 14.23 -10.52
C SER A 100 -6.94 14.27 -8.98
N GLY A 101 -7.25 15.42 -8.38
CA GLY A 101 -7.56 15.57 -6.96
C GLY A 101 -8.96 16.08 -6.65
N ARG A 102 -9.71 16.51 -7.69
CA ARG A 102 -11.09 17.04 -7.54
C ARG A 102 -11.98 16.88 -8.78
N GLY A 103 -11.54 16.16 -9.81
CA GLY A 103 -12.20 16.07 -11.10
C GLY A 103 -13.29 14.99 -11.18
N VAL A 104 -14.39 15.17 -10.45
CA VAL A 104 -15.67 14.98 -11.14
C VAL A 104 -15.88 16.30 -11.85
N ASP A 105 -15.95 16.28 -13.18
CA ASP A 105 -16.46 17.42 -13.91
C ASP A 105 -17.89 17.66 -13.39
N LEU A 106 -18.11 18.70 -12.57
CA LEU A 106 -19.42 18.95 -11.98
C LEU A 106 -20.49 19.18 -13.06
N SER A 107 -20.09 19.58 -14.27
CA SER A 107 -20.99 19.67 -15.41
C SER A 107 -21.56 18.31 -15.84
N VAL A 108 -20.81 17.20 -15.64
CA VAL A 108 -21.31 15.83 -15.90
C VAL A 108 -22.40 15.43 -14.90
N VAL A 109 -22.43 16.01 -13.70
CA VAL A 109 -23.49 15.79 -12.69
C VAL A 109 -24.57 16.88 -12.69
N GLY A 110 -24.56 17.80 -13.66
CA GLY A 110 -25.60 18.81 -13.84
C GLY A 110 -25.71 19.82 -12.70
N LEU A 111 -24.59 20.10 -12.03
CA LEU A 111 -24.50 21.13 -10.99
C LEU A 111 -23.71 22.31 -11.56
N ASP A 112 -24.38 23.11 -12.37
CA ASP A 112 -23.85 24.36 -12.90
C ASP A 112 -23.93 25.41 -11.76
N GLU A 113 -22.79 25.77 -11.16
CA GLU A 113 -22.72 26.91 -10.25
C GLU A 113 -22.67 28.17 -11.11
N GLU A 114 -23.81 28.85 -11.26
CA GLU A 114 -23.86 30.17 -11.87
C GLU A 114 -23.10 31.16 -10.96
N ILE A 115 -21.82 31.36 -11.26
CA ILE A 115 -21.04 32.45 -10.69
C ILE A 115 -21.50 33.72 -11.40
N ASP A 116 -22.44 34.41 -10.78
CA ASP A 116 -22.90 35.74 -11.19
C ASP A 116 -21.73 36.74 -11.07
N THR A 117 -21.17 37.10 -12.22
CA THR A 117 -20.26 38.23 -12.37
C THR A 117 -21.05 39.53 -12.24
N SER A 118 -21.33 39.97 -11.01
CA SER A 118 -21.67 41.36 -10.75
C SER A 118 -20.41 42.15 -10.42
N THR A 119 -19.85 42.76 -11.46
CA THR A 119 -18.96 43.91 -11.38
C THR A 119 -19.66 45.02 -10.60
N GLY A 120 -19.22 45.25 -9.35
CA GLY A 120 -19.50 46.48 -8.62
C GLY A 120 -18.37 47.48 -8.87
N GLU A 121 -18.56 48.36 -9.84
CA GLU A 121 -17.87 49.65 -9.89
C GLU A 121 -18.45 50.53 -8.78
N GLU A 122 -17.60 51.01 -7.87
CA GLU A 122 -17.49 52.40 -7.38
C GLU A 122 -16.34 52.55 -6.37
#